data_AF-A0A3R6P2S5-F1
#
_entry.id   AF-A0A3R6P2S5-F1
#
_cell.length_a   1.000
_cell.length_b   1.000
_cell.length_c   1.000
_cell.angle_alpha   90.00
_cell.angle_beta   90.00
_cell.angle_gamma   90.00
#
_symmetry.space_group_name_H-M   'P 1'
#
loop_
_entity.id
_entity.type
_entity.pdbx_description
1 polymer ?
#
loop_
_entity_poly.entity_id
_entity_poly.type
_entity_poly.pdbx_seq_one_letter_code
_entity_poly.pdbx_strand_id
1 'polypeptide(L)'
;MASSKEYLHFILEQLSGSMKGHGYSNDLLDACIRDAKAQGKKGICILCAEGRKREFLADPKFLAYKEFRVADISDCGINLMYLPIESGAQPPHFKECAKHPVIKEAGFVLYYTDQCPYTYYWVPRVQEAAKEHGIPFKAIHITDKKSAQNVPAPVTTYALFRDGQFLTQSIQSDKKFMALAGL
;
A
#
# COMPACT_ATOMS: atom_id res chain seq x y z
N MET A 1 -3.36 6.92 5.58
CA MET A 1 -3.67 5.75 6.42
C MET A 1 -3.00 5.82 7.78
N ALA A 2 -1.68 5.98 7.87
CA ALA A 2 -1.00 6.10 9.16
C ALA A 2 -1.17 7.51 9.78
N SER A 3 -1.41 7.58 11.09
CA SER A 3 -1.39 8.82 11.86
C SER A 3 0.06 9.20 12.10
N SER A 4 0.68 9.86 11.13
CA SER A 4 2.07 10.27 11.32
C SER A 4 2.46 11.45 10.43
N LYS A 5 2.12 12.66 10.88
CA LYS A 5 2.65 13.90 10.27
C LYS A 5 4.18 14.02 10.46
N GLU A 6 4.71 13.28 11.43
CA GLU A 6 6.10 13.32 11.89
C GLU A 6 7.02 12.35 11.14
N TYR A 7 6.47 11.47 10.29
CA TYR A 7 7.24 10.50 9.51
C TYR A 7 7.11 10.73 8.01
N LEU A 8 8.18 10.46 7.28
CA LEU A 8 8.15 10.39 5.82
C LEU A 8 7.64 9.00 5.39
N HIS A 9 6.64 8.95 4.52
CA HIS A 9 6.18 7.69 3.95
C HIS A 9 7.04 7.32 2.75
N PHE A 10 7.69 6.18 2.82
CA PHE A 10 8.53 5.67 1.75
C PHE A 10 7.82 4.54 1.02
N ILE A 11 7.73 4.65 -0.31
CA ILE A 11 7.22 3.61 -1.18
C ILE A 11 8.40 3.04 -1.94
N LEU A 12 8.72 1.75 -1.73
CA LEU A 12 9.67 1.03 -2.56
C LEU A 12 8.98 0.66 -3.87
N GLU A 13 9.14 1.50 -4.88
CA GLU A 13 8.83 1.10 -6.25
C GLU A 13 9.73 -0.08 -6.65
N GLN A 14 9.18 -1.04 -7.37
CA GLN A 14 9.97 -2.18 -7.87
C GLN A 14 10.99 -1.64 -8.88
N LEU A 15 12.27 -1.57 -8.48
CA LEU A 15 13.36 -1.41 -9.43
C LEU A 15 13.34 -2.59 -10.41
N SER A 16 13.64 -2.32 -11.69
CA SER A 16 13.76 -3.35 -12.72
C SER A 16 14.62 -4.52 -12.22
N GLY A 17 14.25 -5.75 -12.58
CA GLY A 17 15.01 -6.96 -12.20
C GLY A 17 16.50 -6.87 -12.58
N SER A 18 16.82 -6.13 -13.65
CA SER A 18 18.20 -5.86 -14.09
C SER A 18 19.02 -5.01 -13.11
N MET A 19 18.38 -4.28 -12.19
CA MET A 19 19.02 -3.40 -11.22
C MET A 19 19.24 -4.05 -9.85
N LYS A 20 18.82 -5.32 -9.67
CA LYS A 20 19.06 -6.07 -8.43
C LYS A 20 20.55 -6.35 -8.25
N GLY A 21 21.02 -6.39 -7.00
CA GLY A 21 22.40 -6.73 -6.66
C GLY A 21 23.43 -5.59 -6.76
N HIS A 22 23.01 -4.39 -7.20
CA HIS A 22 23.91 -3.24 -7.41
C HIS A 22 23.94 -2.23 -6.26
N GLY A 23 23.26 -2.50 -5.15
CA GLY A 23 23.26 -1.61 -3.97
C GLY A 23 22.31 -0.40 -4.05
N TYR A 24 21.64 -0.14 -5.17
CA TYR A 24 20.75 1.02 -5.34
C TYR A 24 19.64 1.16 -4.28
N SER A 25 19.16 0.05 -3.72
CA SER A 25 18.19 0.11 -2.61
C SER A 25 18.76 0.75 -1.35
N ASN A 26 20.08 0.66 -1.13
CA ASN A 26 20.76 1.34 -0.02
C ASN A 26 20.87 2.84 -0.34
N ASP A 27 21.31 3.20 -1.54
CA ASP A 27 21.44 4.61 -1.94
C ASP A 27 20.11 5.35 -1.85
N LEU A 28 19.02 4.70 -2.29
CA LEU A 28 17.67 5.23 -2.21
C LEU A 28 17.21 5.39 -0.76
N LEU A 29 17.44 4.37 0.08
CA LEU A 29 17.10 4.45 1.51
C LEU A 29 17.87 5.59 2.20
N ASP A 30 19.17 5.72 1.93
CA ASP A 30 20.01 6.78 2.48
C ASP A 30 19.56 8.17 2.01
N ALA A 31 19.15 8.29 0.74
CA ALA A 31 18.55 9.51 0.21
C ALA A 31 17.25 9.86 0.94
N CYS A 32 16.38 8.89 1.18
CA CYS A 32 15.15 9.09 1.95
C CYS A 32 15.44 9.49 3.40
N ILE A 33 16.47 8.91 4.03
CA ILE A 33 16.88 9.29 5.40
C ILE A 33 17.38 10.72 5.44
N ARG A 34 18.18 11.13 4.46
CA ARG A 34 18.65 12.53 4.34
C ARG A 34 17.48 13.50 4.14
N ASP A 35 16.54 13.17 3.26
CA ASP A 35 15.36 14.00 3.00
C ASP A 35 14.44 14.09 4.24
N ALA A 36 14.19 12.97 4.92
CA ALA A 36 13.45 12.95 6.18
C ALA A 36 14.10 13.85 7.25
N LYS A 37 15.44 13.80 7.39
CA LYS A 37 16.19 14.70 8.29
C LYS A 37 16.05 16.16 7.89
N ALA A 38 16.21 16.48 6.60
CA ALA A 38 16.10 17.85 6.09
C ALA A 38 14.70 18.45 6.32
N GLN A 39 13.65 17.60 6.31
CA GLN A 39 12.28 17.99 6.60
C GLN A 39 11.91 17.95 8.09
N GLY A 40 12.87 17.69 8.99
CA GLY A 40 12.63 17.60 10.44
C GLY A 40 11.68 16.44 10.83
N LYS A 41 11.71 15.33 10.09
CA LYS A 41 10.94 14.13 10.41
C LYS A 41 11.66 13.29 11.46
N LYS A 42 10.86 12.65 12.33
CA LYS A 42 11.35 11.75 13.39
C LYS A 42 11.78 10.38 12.89
N GLY A 43 11.45 10.05 11.64
CA GLY A 43 11.77 8.78 11.01
C GLY A 43 11.13 8.60 9.65
N ILE A 44 11.31 7.41 9.09
CA ILE A 44 10.66 6.95 7.86
C ILE A 44 9.72 5.80 8.20
N CYS A 45 8.59 5.71 7.51
CA CYS A 45 7.70 4.56 7.60
C CYS A 45 7.41 3.96 6.20
N ILE A 46 7.11 2.66 6.19
CA ILE A 46 6.84 1.89 4.97
C ILE A 46 5.85 0.77 5.26
N LEU A 47 5.08 0.38 4.25
CA LEU A 47 4.18 -0.76 4.31
C LEU A 47 4.85 -2.02 3.76
N CYS A 48 4.70 -3.13 4.47
CA CYS A 48 5.04 -4.46 3.99
C CYS A 48 3.93 -5.44 4.37
N ALA A 49 4.03 -6.66 3.85
CA ALA A 49 3.12 -7.73 4.23
C ALA A 49 3.65 -8.48 5.45
N GLU A 50 2.73 -8.92 6.31
CA GLU A 50 3.07 -9.84 7.40
C GLU A 50 3.54 -11.19 6.84
N GLY A 51 4.61 -11.73 7.44
CA GLY A 51 5.16 -13.05 7.13
C GLY A 51 5.98 -13.09 5.83
N ARG A 52 5.33 -12.95 4.67
CA ARG A 52 5.98 -13.07 3.35
C ARG A 52 5.66 -11.91 2.43
N LYS A 53 6.60 -11.59 1.53
CA LYS A 53 6.43 -10.58 0.48
C LYS A 53 5.15 -10.83 -0.33
N ARG A 54 4.34 -9.78 -0.50
CA ARG A 54 3.19 -9.74 -1.41
C ARG A 54 3.51 -8.82 -2.60
N GLU A 55 2.77 -8.96 -3.69
CA GLU A 55 2.96 -8.10 -4.89
C GLU A 55 2.90 -6.62 -4.51
N PHE A 56 3.80 -5.83 -5.08
CA PHE A 56 3.90 -4.37 -4.89
C PHE A 56 4.14 -3.88 -3.46
N LEU A 57 4.49 -4.78 -2.53
CA LEU A 57 4.91 -4.42 -1.17
C LEU A 57 6.40 -4.74 -0.94
N ALA A 58 6.97 -4.04 0.04
CA ALA A 58 8.34 -4.26 0.48
C ALA A 58 8.52 -5.66 1.08
N ASP A 59 9.74 -6.20 0.97
CA ASP A 59 10.09 -7.46 1.61
C ASP A 59 10.35 -7.23 3.12
N PRO A 60 9.57 -7.85 4.03
CA PRO A 60 9.76 -7.67 5.46
C PRO A 60 11.16 -8.09 5.95
N LYS A 61 11.80 -9.07 5.30
CA LYS A 61 13.16 -9.52 5.68
C LYS A 61 14.21 -8.46 5.34
N PHE A 62 14.06 -7.80 4.19
CA PHE A 62 14.93 -6.69 3.80
C PHE A 62 14.78 -5.51 4.76
N LEU A 63 13.55 -5.17 5.13
CA LEU A 63 13.28 -4.07 6.07
C LEU A 63 13.86 -4.36 7.46
N ALA A 64 13.67 -5.58 7.98
CA ALA A 64 14.27 -5.99 9.24
C ALA A 64 15.80 -5.94 9.22
N TYR A 65 16.43 -6.37 8.12
CA TYR A 65 17.88 -6.23 7.91
C TYR A 65 18.33 -4.76 7.89
N LYS A 66 17.46 -3.84 7.44
CA LYS A 66 17.66 -2.39 7.49
C LYS A 66 17.20 -1.74 8.80
N GLU A 67 17.05 -2.53 9.86
CA GLU A 67 16.70 -2.09 11.21
C GLU A 67 15.33 -1.42 11.34
N PHE A 68 14.45 -1.57 10.34
CA PHE A 68 13.06 -1.18 10.49
C PHE A 68 12.39 -2.06 11.54
N ARG A 69 11.54 -1.44 12.34
CA ARG A 69 10.77 -2.07 13.41
C ARG A 69 9.29 -2.06 13.05
N VAL A 70 8.55 -3.08 13.49
CA VAL A 70 7.09 -3.09 13.35
C VAL A 70 6.50 -2.04 14.28
N ALA A 71 5.64 -1.18 13.74
CA ALA A 71 4.93 -0.14 14.48
C ALA A 71 3.48 -0.54 14.77
N ASP A 72 2.80 -1.09 13.76
CA ASP A 72 1.40 -1.52 13.83
C ASP A 72 1.09 -2.54 12.73
N ILE A 73 0.01 -3.32 12.89
CA ILE A 73 -0.43 -4.35 11.95
C ILE A 73 -1.94 -4.19 11.73
N SER A 74 -2.37 -4.22 10.47
CA SER A 74 -3.79 -4.23 10.11
C SER A 74 -4.36 -5.64 10.07
N ASP A 75 -5.68 -5.78 10.21
CA ASP A 75 -6.38 -7.06 10.18
C ASP A 75 -6.21 -7.84 8.86
N CYS A 76 -5.90 -7.13 7.76
CA CYS A 76 -5.60 -7.76 6.48
C CYS A 76 -4.12 -8.18 6.30
N GLY A 77 -3.33 -8.12 7.37
CA GLY A 77 -1.92 -8.55 7.41
C GLY A 77 -0.97 -7.61 6.69
N ILE A 78 -1.21 -6.29 6.76
CA ILE A 78 -0.27 -5.26 6.31
C ILE A 78 0.42 -4.67 7.53
N ASN A 79 1.75 -4.74 7.53
CA ASN A 79 2.60 -4.18 8.57
C ASN A 79 2.98 -2.75 8.21
N LEU A 80 2.78 -1.84 9.17
CA LEU A 80 3.43 -0.54 9.18
C LEU A 80 4.76 -0.69 9.88
N MET A 81 5.85 -0.60 9.13
CA MET A 81 7.20 -0.60 9.69
C MET A 81 7.79 0.80 9.70
N TYR A 82 8.68 1.08 10.63
CA TYR A 82 9.34 2.38 10.75
C TYR A 82 10.82 2.26 11.10
N LEU A 83 11.60 3.20 10.61
CA LEU A 83 13.00 3.42 10.97
C LEU A 83 13.08 4.78 11.69
N PRO A 84 13.26 4.79 13.02
CA PRO A 84 13.41 6.03 13.76
C PRO A 84 14.76 6.70 13.45
N ILE A 85 14.75 8.02 13.27
CA ILE A 85 15.95 8.84 13.13
C ILE A 85 16.39 9.40 14.49
N GLU A 86 15.42 9.74 15.33
CA GLU A 86 15.64 10.30 16.66
C GLU A 86 15.38 9.25 17.76
N SER A 87 16.12 9.35 18.86
CA SER A 87 15.87 8.51 20.04
C SER A 87 14.52 8.86 20.66
N GLY A 88 13.74 7.85 21.07
CA GLY A 88 12.43 8.03 21.69
C GLY A 88 11.29 8.40 20.73
N ALA A 89 11.52 8.35 19.42
CA ALA A 89 10.49 8.58 18.42
C ALA A 89 9.31 7.59 18.60
N GLN A 90 8.11 8.13 18.78
CA GLN A 90 6.90 7.33 18.98
C GLN A 90 6.56 6.56 17.70
N PRO A 91 6.26 5.25 17.78
CA PRO A 91 5.89 4.47 16.59
C PRO A 91 4.64 5.03 15.91
N PRO A 92 4.60 5.11 14.57
CA PRO A 92 3.37 5.46 13.87
C PRO A 92 2.35 4.31 13.96
N HIS A 93 1.05 4.62 13.93
CA HIS A 93 -0.01 3.62 13.94
C HIS A 93 -1.00 3.86 12.79
N PHE A 94 -1.73 2.82 12.41
CA PHE A 94 -2.83 2.96 11.47
C PHE A 94 -3.99 3.71 12.12
N LYS A 95 -4.69 4.53 11.33
CA LYS A 95 -6.03 4.95 11.73
C LYS A 95 -6.95 3.73 11.80
N GLU A 96 -7.95 3.77 12.67
CA GLU A 96 -8.96 2.71 12.83
C GLU A 96 -9.54 2.22 11.50
N CYS A 97 -9.93 3.15 10.60
CA CYS A 97 -10.49 2.77 9.29
C CYS A 97 -9.51 1.98 8.40
N ALA A 98 -8.21 2.22 8.54
CA ALA A 98 -7.18 1.51 7.77
C ALA A 98 -6.69 0.25 8.48
N LYS A 99 -6.79 0.22 9.82
CA LYS A 99 -6.41 -0.93 10.65
C LYS A 99 -7.40 -2.08 10.51
N HIS A 100 -8.68 -1.75 10.37
CA HIS A 100 -9.79 -2.70 10.24
C HIS A 100 -10.50 -2.51 8.89
N PRO A 101 -9.93 -3.01 7.76
CA PRO A 101 -10.47 -2.75 6.43
C PRO A 101 -11.85 -3.38 6.24
N VAL A 102 -12.87 -2.55 6.23
CA VAL A 102 -14.26 -2.96 6.01
C VAL A 102 -15.04 -1.83 5.35
N ILE A 103 -15.96 -2.17 4.46
CA ILE A 103 -16.88 -1.24 3.82
C ILE A 103 -18.32 -1.76 3.93
N LYS A 104 -19.31 -0.89 3.64
CA LYS A 104 -20.72 -1.27 3.72
C LYS A 104 -21.27 -1.77 2.38
N GLU A 105 -20.61 -1.39 1.31
CA GLU A 105 -21.02 -1.65 -0.06
C GLU A 105 -20.88 -3.13 -0.42
N ALA A 106 -21.93 -3.65 -1.07
CA ALA A 106 -21.93 -4.99 -1.67
C ALA A 106 -21.28 -4.98 -3.07
N GLY A 107 -20.95 -6.17 -3.58
CA GLY A 107 -20.25 -6.33 -4.85
C GLY A 107 -18.78 -5.94 -4.75
N PHE A 108 -18.16 -5.70 -5.91
CA PHE A 108 -16.76 -5.31 -5.95
C PHE A 108 -16.60 -3.80 -5.86
N VAL A 109 -15.76 -3.35 -4.92
CA VAL A 109 -15.40 -1.94 -4.77
C VAL A 109 -13.90 -1.79 -4.74
N LEU A 110 -13.38 -0.97 -5.65
CA LEU A 110 -11.96 -0.66 -5.76
C LEU A 110 -11.70 0.78 -5.31
N TYR A 111 -10.83 0.95 -4.32
CA TYR A 111 -10.19 2.22 -4.02
C TYR A 111 -8.80 2.23 -4.63
N TYR A 112 -8.44 3.29 -5.37
CA TYR A 112 -7.11 3.38 -5.99
C TYR A 112 -6.62 4.82 -6.11
N THR A 113 -5.31 4.95 -6.31
CA THR A 113 -4.60 6.22 -6.55
C THR A 113 -3.68 6.06 -7.77
N ASP A 114 -3.18 7.17 -8.29
CA ASP A 114 -2.20 7.20 -9.38
C ASP A 114 -0.75 6.96 -8.92
N GLN A 115 -0.54 6.36 -7.73
CA GLN A 115 0.81 6.05 -7.22
C GLN A 115 1.57 5.02 -8.06
N CYS A 116 0.88 4.25 -8.90
CA CYS A 116 1.51 3.27 -9.77
C CYS A 116 0.92 3.40 -11.18
N PRO A 117 1.74 3.52 -12.24
CA PRO A 117 1.23 3.69 -13.61
C PRO A 117 0.38 2.50 -14.09
N TYR A 118 0.49 1.34 -13.43
CA TYR A 118 -0.36 0.18 -13.72
C TYR A 118 -1.82 0.37 -13.34
N THR A 119 -2.16 1.27 -12.40
CA THR A 119 -3.57 1.54 -12.06
C THR A 119 -4.28 2.21 -13.24
N TYR A 120 -3.62 3.19 -13.88
CA TYR A 120 -4.12 3.83 -15.11
C TYR A 120 -4.39 2.81 -16.22
N TYR A 121 -3.51 1.82 -16.39
CA TYR A 121 -3.67 0.81 -17.42
C TYR A 121 -4.74 -0.24 -17.08
N TRP A 122 -4.74 -0.79 -15.86
CA TRP A 122 -5.56 -1.95 -15.54
C TRP A 122 -6.95 -1.62 -15.03
N VAL A 123 -7.14 -0.51 -14.32
CA VAL A 123 -8.46 -0.17 -13.76
C VAL A 123 -9.54 -0.06 -14.83
N PRO A 124 -9.33 0.65 -15.96
CA PRO A 124 -10.33 0.71 -17.03
C PRO A 124 -10.64 -0.66 -17.65
N ARG A 125 -9.64 -1.53 -17.77
CA ARG A 125 -9.82 -2.89 -18.33
C ARG A 125 -10.62 -3.79 -17.40
N VAL A 126 -10.36 -3.70 -16.09
CA VAL A 126 -11.14 -4.41 -15.07
C VAL A 126 -12.59 -3.91 -15.06
N GLN A 127 -12.81 -2.60 -15.21
CA GLN A 127 -14.16 -2.03 -15.32
C GLN A 127 -14.90 -2.56 -16.55
N GLU A 128 -14.26 -2.60 -17.72
CA GLU A 128 -14.91 -3.12 -18.93
C GLU A 128 -15.18 -4.62 -18.81
N ALA A 129 -14.21 -5.40 -18.33
CA ALA A 129 -14.41 -6.84 -18.12
C ALA A 129 -15.55 -7.14 -17.13
N ALA A 130 -15.66 -6.36 -16.04
CA ALA A 130 -16.77 -6.47 -15.09
C ALA A 130 -18.11 -6.18 -15.78
N LYS A 131 -18.16 -5.12 -16.59
CA LYS A 131 -19.36 -4.71 -17.32
C LYS A 131 -19.78 -5.74 -18.36
N GLU A 132 -18.85 -6.28 -19.14
CA GLU A 132 -19.10 -7.34 -20.14
C GLU A 132 -19.72 -8.60 -19.52
N HIS A 133 -19.36 -8.92 -18.27
CA HIS A 133 -19.84 -10.10 -17.55
C HIS A 133 -20.97 -9.80 -16.56
N GLY A 134 -21.51 -8.57 -16.54
CA GLY A 134 -22.60 -8.18 -15.64
C GLY A 134 -22.23 -8.18 -14.15
N ILE A 135 -20.94 -8.03 -13.82
CA ILE A 135 -20.44 -8.02 -12.43
C ILE A 135 -20.60 -6.60 -11.84
N PRO A 136 -21.31 -6.41 -10.71
CA PRO A 136 -21.36 -5.14 -10.01
C PRO A 136 -19.97 -4.71 -9.54
N PHE A 137 -19.44 -3.66 -10.15
CA PHE A 137 -18.10 -3.14 -9.87
C PHE A 137 -18.10 -1.62 -9.78
N LYS A 138 -17.52 -1.07 -8.71
CA LYS A 138 -17.37 0.36 -8.48
C LYS A 138 -15.90 0.72 -8.28
N ALA A 139 -15.36 1.59 -9.13
CA ALA A 139 -14.03 2.19 -8.94
C ALA A 139 -14.15 3.57 -8.29
N ILE A 140 -13.38 3.81 -7.23
CA ILE A 140 -13.30 5.07 -6.49
C ILE A 140 -11.86 5.58 -6.63
N HIS A 141 -11.68 6.55 -7.52
CA HIS A 141 -10.39 7.19 -7.73
C HIS A 141 -10.14 8.25 -6.66
N ILE A 142 -9.01 8.12 -5.95
CA ILE A 142 -8.59 9.03 -4.91
C ILE A 142 -7.48 9.93 -5.45
N THR A 143 -7.76 11.23 -5.54
CA THR A 143 -6.85 12.22 -6.11
C THR A 143 -6.31 13.23 -5.09
N ASP A 144 -6.84 13.21 -3.86
CA ASP A 144 -6.46 14.14 -2.81
C ASP A 144 -6.01 13.44 -1.52
N LYS A 145 -5.16 14.14 -0.77
CA LYS A 145 -4.56 13.66 0.48
C LYS A 145 -5.60 13.36 1.56
N LYS A 146 -6.66 14.17 1.69
CA LYS A 146 -7.65 14.02 2.76
C LYS A 146 -8.44 12.73 2.52
N SER A 147 -8.86 12.48 1.28
CA SER A 147 -9.53 11.25 0.89
C SER A 147 -8.60 10.04 1.08
N ALA A 148 -7.35 10.09 0.60
CA ALA A 148 -6.37 9.01 0.79
C ALA A 148 -6.13 8.68 2.27
N GLN A 149 -6.16 9.68 3.15
CA GLN A 149 -6.01 9.48 4.58
C GLN A 149 -7.22 8.83 5.26
N ASN A 150 -8.37 8.75 4.60
CA ASN A 150 -9.63 8.22 5.15
C ASN A 150 -10.12 6.95 4.43
N VAL A 151 -9.36 6.44 3.45
CA VAL A 151 -9.66 5.15 2.80
C VAL A 151 -9.70 4.04 3.84
N PRO A 152 -10.67 3.11 3.76
CA PRO A 152 -10.82 2.00 4.69
C PRO A 152 -9.83 0.86 4.40
N ALA A 153 -8.57 1.18 4.07
CA ALA A 153 -7.53 0.22 3.75
C ALA A 153 -6.16 0.79 4.10
N PRO A 154 -5.17 -0.05 4.49
CA PRO A 154 -3.82 0.40 4.83
C PRO A 154 -2.99 0.77 3.59
N VAL A 155 -3.34 0.26 2.41
CA VAL A 155 -2.68 0.52 1.11
C VAL A 155 -3.67 1.23 0.19
N THR A 156 -3.30 2.36 -0.41
CA THR A 156 -4.19 3.17 -1.27
C THR A 156 -3.81 3.15 -2.74
N THR A 157 -2.68 2.55 -3.10
CA THR A 157 -2.33 2.34 -4.51
C THR A 157 -3.45 1.55 -5.19
N TYR A 158 -3.87 0.46 -4.55
CA TYR A 158 -4.94 -0.40 -5.00
C TYR A 158 -5.49 -1.16 -3.79
N ALA A 159 -6.79 -1.09 -3.54
CA ALA A 159 -7.46 -1.83 -2.48
C ALA A 159 -8.84 -2.29 -2.98
N LEU A 160 -8.93 -3.59 -3.29
CA LEU A 160 -10.14 -4.22 -3.79
C LEU A 160 -10.88 -4.90 -2.64
N PHE A 161 -12.18 -4.66 -2.59
CA PHE A 161 -13.13 -5.24 -1.66
C PHE A 161 -14.16 -6.07 -2.42
N ARG A 162 -14.72 -7.07 -1.74
CA ARG A 162 -15.89 -7.82 -2.17
C ARG A 162 -16.84 -7.97 -0.99
N ASP A 163 -18.08 -7.53 -1.17
CA ASP A 163 -19.16 -7.70 -0.18
C ASP A 163 -18.77 -7.21 1.23
N GLY A 164 -18.22 -5.98 1.28
CA GLY A 164 -17.79 -5.35 2.52
C GLY A 164 -16.40 -5.76 3.03
N GLN A 165 -15.82 -6.86 2.53
CA GLN A 165 -14.56 -7.41 3.03
C GLN A 165 -13.38 -7.07 2.12
N PHE A 166 -12.23 -6.78 2.74
CA PHE A 166 -10.99 -6.58 1.99
C PHE A 166 -10.56 -7.86 1.30
N LEU A 167 -10.34 -7.79 -0.01
CA LEU A 167 -9.97 -8.93 -0.83
C LEU A 167 -8.48 -8.92 -1.13
N THR A 168 -7.95 -7.81 -1.65
CA THR A 168 -6.53 -7.72 -2.03
C THR A 168 -6.07 -6.28 -2.29
N GLN A 169 -4.79 -6.03 -2.02
CA GLN A 169 -4.05 -4.83 -2.44
C GLN A 169 -3.24 -5.02 -3.73
N SER A 170 -3.23 -6.23 -4.29
CA SER A 170 -2.52 -6.51 -5.55
C SER A 170 -3.30 -5.91 -6.72
N ILE A 171 -2.58 -5.24 -7.63
CA ILE A 171 -3.18 -4.71 -8.86
C ILE A 171 -3.67 -5.88 -9.72
N GLN A 172 -4.96 -5.85 -10.08
CA GLN A 172 -5.59 -6.91 -10.86
C GLN A 172 -5.49 -6.60 -12.35
N SER A 173 -5.13 -7.61 -13.15
CA SER A 173 -5.48 -7.60 -14.57
C SER A 173 -6.94 -8.03 -14.74
N ASP A 174 -7.49 -7.87 -15.94
CA ASP A 174 -8.77 -8.45 -16.35
C ASP A 174 -8.88 -9.94 -15.96
N LYS A 175 -7.90 -10.77 -16.34
CA LYS A 175 -7.88 -12.20 -16.04
C LYS A 175 -7.82 -12.51 -14.54
N LYS A 176 -6.98 -11.80 -13.77
CA LYS A 176 -6.89 -11.99 -12.32
C LYS A 176 -8.21 -11.60 -11.64
N PHE A 177 -8.83 -10.51 -12.09
CA PHE A 177 -10.12 -10.07 -11.58
C PHE A 177 -11.25 -11.05 -11.89
N MET A 178 -11.32 -11.60 -13.11
CA MET A 178 -12.31 -12.63 -13.47
C MET A 178 -12.20 -13.86 -12.55
N ALA A 179 -10.98 -14.33 -12.29
CA ALA A 179 -10.74 -15.44 -11.36
C ALA A 179 -11.25 -15.14 -9.94
N LEU A 180 -11.13 -13.89 -9.47
CA LEU A 180 -11.69 -13.45 -8.18
C LEU A 180 -13.22 -13.36 -8.20
N ALA A 181 -13.82 -13.08 -9.36
CA ALA A 181 -15.27 -13.09 -9.57
C ALA A 181 -15.85 -14.50 -9.71
N GLY A 182 -15.00 -15.53 -9.88
CA GLY A 182 -15.41 -16.91 -10.07
C GLY A 182 -15.70 -17.28 -11.53
N LEU A 183 -15.08 -16.57 -12.47
CA LEU A 183 -15.15 -16.79 -13.91
C LEU A 183 -13.79 -17.21 -14.50
#